data_AF-F0QUP9-F1
#
_entry.id   AF-F0QUP9-F1
#
_cell.length_a   1.000
_cell.length_b   1.000
_cell.length_c   1.000
_cell.angle_alpha   90.00
_cell.angle_beta   90.00
_cell.angle_gamma   90.00
#
_symmetry.space_group_name_H-M   'P 1'
#
loop_
_entity.id
_entity.type
_entity.pdbx_description
1 polymer ?
#
loop_
_entity_poly.entity_id
_entity_poly.type
_entity_poly.pdbx_seq_one_letter_code
_entity_poly.pdbx_strand_id
1 'polypeptide(L)'
;MSSEGDRKRNEILELVNRARNSGFLEELSVSDAIDDIMKSTGEEVNLILYTQGSEPLLINAAREEDYVSLALLDLELVMDVSLKEFPSIAQVFNDLEEITTKLGYEFHGDRSIAPFLFPLRLDTNNERAVIICGVKAAITEDLFNENFMEGLIEDLELNYMMYLSELLNGIETTRRE
;
A
#
# COMPACT_ATOMS: atom_id res chain seq x y z
N MET A 1 -1.65 13.68 25.43
CA MET A 1 -0.33 13.27 24.90
C MET A 1 -0.61 12.75 23.50
N SER A 2 -0.44 13.55 22.45
CA SER A 2 -0.49 13.03 21.09
C SER A 2 0.77 12.21 20.88
N SER A 3 0.63 10.99 20.36
CA SER A 3 1.77 10.14 20.09
C SER A 3 2.64 10.76 18.99
N GLU A 4 3.93 10.46 18.96
CA GLU A 4 4.83 10.94 17.91
C GLU A 4 4.39 10.46 16.50
N GLY A 5 3.65 9.34 16.44
CA GLY A 5 2.96 8.84 15.25
C GLY A 5 1.87 9.79 14.75
N ASP A 6 1.05 10.36 15.64
CA ASP A 6 0.02 11.34 15.27
C ASP A 6 0.66 12.60 14.65
N ARG A 7 1.81 13.02 15.18
CA ARG A 7 2.52 14.19 14.65
C ARG A 7 3.07 13.94 13.24
N LYS A 8 3.57 12.73 12.97
CA LYS A 8 4.17 12.36 11.68
C LYS A 8 3.12 12.11 10.61
N ARG A 9 1.98 11.51 10.97
CA ARG A 9 0.81 11.46 10.09
C ARG A 9 0.42 12.88 9.65
N ASN A 10 0.35 13.82 10.58
CA ASN A 10 0.07 15.22 10.26
C ASN A 10 1.13 15.85 9.35
N GLU A 11 2.43 15.57 9.55
CA GLU A 11 3.51 16.09 8.69
C GLU A 11 3.41 15.55 7.24
N ILE A 12 3.05 14.28 7.05
CA ILE A 12 2.82 13.67 5.72
C ILE A 12 1.59 14.30 5.05
N LEU A 13 0.47 14.39 5.77
CA LEU A 13 -0.75 15.03 5.27
C LEU A 13 -0.50 16.49 4.91
N GLU A 14 0.26 17.24 5.71
CA GLU A 14 0.67 18.61 5.37
C GLU A 14 1.52 18.67 4.10
N LEU A 15 2.42 17.72 3.87
CA LEU A 15 3.23 17.64 2.66
C LEU A 15 2.36 17.39 1.43
N VAL A 16 1.45 16.42 1.50
CA VAL A 16 0.49 16.10 0.45
C VAL A 16 -0.39 17.31 0.13
N ASN A 17 -0.96 17.94 1.15
CA ASN A 17 -1.77 19.15 0.99
C ASN A 17 -0.98 20.31 0.37
N ARG A 18 0.30 20.48 0.73
CA ARG A 18 1.19 21.47 0.08
C ARG A 18 1.45 21.14 -1.37
N ALA A 19 1.72 19.88 -1.71
CA ALA A 19 1.94 19.43 -3.09
C ALA A 19 0.68 19.68 -3.94
N ARG A 20 -0.50 19.34 -3.41
CA ARG A 20 -1.81 19.65 -4.03
C ARG A 20 -2.00 21.14 -4.26
N ASN A 21 -1.89 21.95 -3.21
CA ASN A 21 -2.12 23.41 -3.30
C ASN A 21 -1.12 24.11 -4.22
N SER A 22 0.04 23.48 -4.48
CA SER A 22 1.07 23.98 -5.38
C SER A 22 0.94 23.45 -6.81
N GLY A 23 -0.08 22.63 -7.11
CA GLY A 23 -0.31 22.04 -8.43
C GLY A 23 0.64 20.92 -8.82
N PHE A 24 1.35 20.31 -7.86
CA PHE A 24 2.21 19.14 -8.10
C PHE A 24 1.43 17.82 -8.13
N LEU A 25 0.21 17.80 -7.61
CA LEU A 25 -0.71 16.67 -7.70
C LEU A 25 -1.86 17.10 -8.61
N GLU A 26 -1.95 16.48 -9.79
CA GLU A 26 -3.08 16.64 -10.68
C GLU A 26 -4.20 15.69 -10.22
N GLU A 27 -5.46 16.16 -10.29
CA GLU A 27 -6.61 15.28 -10.06
C GLU A 27 -6.63 14.20 -11.15
N LEU A 28 -6.60 12.94 -10.71
CA LEU A 28 -6.63 11.79 -11.60
C LEU A 28 -7.83 10.95 -11.21
N SER A 29 -8.74 10.71 -12.15
CA SER A 29 -9.87 9.82 -11.91
C SER A 29 -9.44 8.35 -12.02
N VAL A 30 -10.26 7.45 -11.47
CA VAL A 30 -10.05 5.99 -11.64
C VAL A 30 -10.04 5.61 -13.13
N SER A 31 -10.92 6.24 -13.92
CA SER A 31 -10.99 6.03 -15.36
C SER A 31 -9.70 6.43 -16.06
N ASP A 32 -9.14 7.61 -15.73
CA ASP A 32 -7.87 8.07 -16.29
C ASP A 32 -6.71 7.15 -15.90
N ALA A 33 -6.68 6.70 -14.64
CA ALA A 33 -5.66 5.77 -14.17
C ALA A 33 -5.69 4.43 -14.92
N ILE A 34 -6.88 3.88 -15.16
CA ILE A 34 -7.02 2.66 -15.97
C ILE A 34 -6.55 2.89 -17.39
N ASP A 35 -6.96 4.01 -17.99
CA ASP A 35 -6.60 4.38 -19.34
C ASP A 35 -5.07 4.47 -19.51
N ASP A 36 -4.38 5.07 -18.56
CA ASP A 36 -2.92 5.22 -18.56
C ASP A 36 -2.22 3.86 -18.38
N ILE A 37 -2.68 3.03 -17.46
CA ILE A 37 -2.16 1.67 -17.23
C ILE A 37 -2.37 0.79 -18.47
N MET A 38 -3.54 0.87 -19.09
CA MET A 38 -3.86 0.07 -20.27
C MET A 38 -3.05 0.48 -21.50
N LYS A 39 -2.55 1.72 -21.54
CA LYS A 39 -1.68 2.22 -22.62
C LYS A 39 -0.20 1.86 -22.42
N SER A 40 0.23 1.39 -21.24
CA SER A 40 1.65 1.27 -20.88
C SER A 40 2.32 -0.07 -21.20
N THR A 41 2.04 -0.63 -22.37
CA THR A 41 2.52 -1.98 -22.74
C THR A 41 4.03 -2.18 -22.50
N GLY A 42 4.38 -3.05 -21.54
CA GLY A 42 5.76 -3.40 -21.21
C GLY A 42 6.55 -2.36 -20.39
N GLU A 43 5.90 -1.28 -19.93
CA GLU A 43 6.50 -0.26 -19.06
C GLU A 43 5.69 -0.11 -17.77
N GLU A 44 6.40 0.05 -16.65
CA GLU A 44 5.78 0.37 -15.36
C GLU A 44 5.23 1.80 -15.37
N VAL A 45 4.00 1.93 -14.87
CA VAL A 45 3.31 3.20 -14.66
C VAL A 45 3.21 3.46 -13.17
N ASN A 46 3.69 4.64 -12.77
CA ASN A 46 3.57 5.14 -11.41
C ASN A 46 2.60 6.33 -11.43
N LEU A 47 1.48 6.20 -10.71
CA LEU A 47 0.43 7.20 -10.64
C LEU A 47 0.19 7.60 -9.19
N ILE A 48 -0.25 8.83 -9.01
CA ILE A 48 -0.85 9.28 -7.77
C ILE A 48 -2.32 9.50 -8.09
N LEU A 49 -3.16 8.55 -7.70
CA LEU A 49 -4.60 8.69 -7.83
C LEU A 49 -5.06 9.69 -6.76
N TYR A 50 -5.58 10.82 -7.21
CA TYR A 50 -6.08 11.86 -6.34
C TYR A 50 -7.52 12.19 -6.70
N THR A 51 -8.45 11.67 -5.91
CA THR A 51 -9.88 11.95 -6.02
C THR A 51 -10.30 13.04 -5.05
N GLN A 52 -11.27 13.85 -5.45
CA GLN A 52 -11.73 14.96 -4.62
C GLN A 52 -12.37 14.44 -3.32
N GLY A 53 -11.78 14.79 -2.17
CA GLY A 53 -12.31 14.44 -0.86
C GLY A 53 -11.67 13.23 -0.18
N SER A 54 -10.73 12.56 -0.85
CA SER A 54 -9.90 11.49 -0.28
C SER A 54 -8.43 11.90 -0.27
N GLU A 55 -7.62 11.30 0.59
CA GLU A 55 -6.16 11.40 0.45
C GLU A 55 -5.67 10.60 -0.77
N PRO A 56 -4.46 10.90 -1.28
CA PRO A 56 -3.96 10.27 -2.49
C PRO A 56 -3.59 8.81 -2.27
N LEU A 57 -3.87 7.98 -3.28
CA LEU A 57 -3.33 6.63 -3.39
C LEU A 57 -2.14 6.63 -4.34
N LEU A 58 -1.08 5.91 -3.97
CA LEU A 58 0.03 5.60 -4.87
C LEU A 58 -0.30 4.30 -5.60
N ILE A 59 -0.22 4.33 -6.92
CA ILE A 59 -0.41 3.18 -7.78
C ILE A 59 0.88 2.93 -8.54
N ASN A 60 1.42 1.73 -8.43
CA ASN A 60 2.40 1.21 -9.38
C ASN A 60 1.73 0.08 -10.15
N ALA A 61 1.77 0.11 -11.48
CA ALA A 61 1.15 -0.91 -12.31
C ALA A 61 2.01 -1.23 -13.53
N ALA A 62 1.87 -2.45 -14.03
CA ALA A 62 2.50 -2.89 -15.26
C ALA A 62 1.51 -3.76 -16.04
N ARG A 63 1.43 -3.51 -17.36
CA ARG A 63 0.68 -4.36 -18.29
C ARG A 63 1.65 -5.28 -19.02
N GLU A 64 1.47 -6.58 -18.84
CA GLU A 64 2.27 -7.64 -19.43
C GLU A 64 1.38 -8.62 -20.20
N GLU A 65 1.50 -8.64 -21.53
CA GLU A 65 0.71 -9.51 -22.41
C GLU A 65 -0.80 -9.42 -22.13
N ASP A 66 -1.37 -10.45 -21.48
CA ASP A 66 -2.80 -10.60 -21.19
C ASP A 66 -3.16 -10.24 -19.74
N TYR A 67 -2.22 -9.70 -18.95
CA TYR A 67 -2.41 -9.41 -17.53
C TYR A 67 -1.96 -7.99 -17.14
N VAL A 68 -2.62 -7.47 -16.10
CA VAL A 68 -2.27 -6.24 -15.41
C VAL A 68 -1.86 -6.60 -13.98
N SER A 69 -0.63 -6.26 -13.62
CA SER A 69 -0.14 -6.31 -12.25
C SER A 69 -0.19 -4.92 -11.66
N LEU A 70 -0.61 -4.80 -10.40
CA LEU A 70 -0.69 -3.52 -9.71
C LEU A 70 -0.35 -3.65 -8.23
N ALA A 71 0.15 -2.55 -7.67
CA ALA A 71 0.36 -2.30 -6.27
C ALA A 71 -0.32 -0.99 -5.90
N LEU A 72 -1.17 -1.02 -4.88
CA LEU A 72 -1.83 0.15 -4.31
C LEU A 72 -1.30 0.40 -2.91
N LEU A 73 -1.01 1.67 -2.61
CA LEU A 73 -0.69 2.15 -1.27
C LEU A 73 -1.56 3.36 -0.97
N ASP A 74 -2.40 3.26 0.05
CA ASP A 74 -3.18 4.38 0.54
C ASP A 74 -2.39 5.15 1.61
N LEU A 75 -2.16 6.43 1.36
CA LEU A 75 -1.43 7.31 2.27
C LEU A 75 -2.21 7.64 3.55
N GLU A 76 -3.52 7.36 3.63
CA GLU A 76 -4.28 7.40 4.89
C GLU A 76 -3.90 6.28 5.85
N LEU A 77 -3.40 5.16 5.31
CA LEU A 77 -3.11 3.94 6.06
C LEU A 77 -1.66 3.87 6.55
N VAL A 78 -1.05 5.04 6.81
CA VAL A 78 0.23 5.13 7.50
C VAL A 78 0.04 4.74 8.98
N MET A 79 0.77 3.72 9.41
CA MET A 79 0.67 3.14 10.75
C MET A 79 1.99 3.22 11.50
N ASP A 80 1.88 3.39 12.82
CA ASP A 80 2.98 3.31 13.77
C ASP A 80 2.90 1.99 14.54
N VAL A 81 3.88 1.11 14.31
CA VAL A 81 3.96 -0.23 14.91
C VAL A 81 5.01 -0.24 16.02
N SER A 82 4.64 -0.83 17.15
CA SER A 82 5.53 -1.02 18.32
C SER A 82 6.49 -2.19 18.10
N LEU A 83 7.79 -1.92 18.12
CA LEU A 83 8.83 -2.96 18.05
C LEU A 83 8.92 -3.79 19.34
N LYS A 84 8.27 -3.36 20.43
CA LYS A 84 8.13 -4.20 21.64
C LYS A 84 7.14 -5.34 21.43
N GLU A 85 6.09 -5.09 20.65
CA GLU A 85 5.04 -6.06 20.37
C GLU A 85 5.45 -6.95 19.19
N PHE A 86 6.09 -6.36 18.17
CA PHE A 86 6.54 -7.05 16.97
C PHE A 86 8.04 -6.84 16.72
N PRO A 87 8.92 -7.44 17.55
CA PRO A 87 10.37 -7.21 17.47
C PRO A 87 10.99 -7.73 16.16
N SER A 88 10.37 -8.71 15.49
CA SER A 88 10.89 -9.26 14.25
C SER A 88 10.89 -8.22 13.12
N ILE A 89 10.01 -7.21 13.17
CA ILE A 89 9.93 -6.12 12.19
C ILE A 89 11.26 -5.38 12.06
N ALA A 90 11.97 -5.11 13.15
CA ALA A 90 13.25 -4.42 13.10
C ALA A 90 14.32 -5.20 12.29
N GLN A 91 14.22 -6.53 12.29
CA GLN A 91 15.18 -7.41 11.62
C GLN A 91 14.90 -7.55 10.12
N VAL A 92 13.62 -7.47 9.73
CA VAL A 92 13.16 -7.61 8.33
C VAL A 92 12.78 -6.30 7.68
N PHE A 93 13.01 -5.16 8.34
CA PHE A 93 12.41 -3.88 7.93
C PHE A 93 12.66 -3.54 6.45
N ASN A 94 13.87 -3.77 5.95
CA ASN A 94 14.22 -3.47 4.56
C ASN A 94 13.59 -4.45 3.55
N ASP A 95 13.27 -5.67 3.98
CA ASP A 95 12.70 -6.73 3.16
C ASP A 95 11.19 -6.91 3.43
N LEU A 96 10.60 -5.96 4.19
CA LEU A 96 9.25 -6.10 4.73
C LEU A 96 8.22 -6.26 3.61
N GLU A 97 8.35 -5.47 2.56
CA GLU A 97 7.47 -5.55 1.38
C GLU A 97 7.55 -6.94 0.73
N GLU A 98 8.75 -7.46 0.47
CA GLU A 98 8.93 -8.74 -0.21
C GLU A 98 8.38 -9.90 0.64
N ILE A 99 8.72 -9.92 1.92
CA ILE A 99 8.28 -10.97 2.86
C ILE A 99 6.77 -10.94 3.02
N THR A 100 6.19 -9.75 3.21
CA THR A 100 4.75 -9.63 3.40
C THR A 100 3.96 -9.82 2.13
N THR A 101 4.52 -9.51 0.95
CA THR A 101 3.88 -9.88 -0.34
C THR A 101 3.73 -11.40 -0.44
N LYS A 102 4.76 -12.17 -0.06
CA LYS A 102 4.69 -13.65 -0.06
C LYS A 102 3.63 -14.15 0.93
N LEU A 103 3.65 -13.66 2.17
CA LEU A 103 2.65 -14.02 3.18
C LEU A 103 1.23 -13.63 2.75
N GLY A 104 1.06 -12.42 2.20
CA GLY A 104 -0.22 -11.93 1.70
C GLY A 104 -0.77 -12.82 0.59
N TYR A 105 0.08 -13.28 -0.32
CA TYR A 105 -0.31 -14.25 -1.35
C TYR A 105 -0.65 -15.63 -0.76
N GLU A 106 0.07 -16.10 0.25
CA GLU A 106 -0.27 -17.36 0.94
C GLU A 106 -1.63 -17.28 1.65
N PHE A 107 -1.99 -16.11 2.21
CA PHE A 107 -3.23 -15.92 2.96
C PHE A 107 -4.43 -15.59 2.06
N HIS A 108 -4.24 -14.83 0.98
CA HIS A 108 -5.31 -14.23 0.17
C HIS A 108 -5.18 -14.46 -1.33
N GLY A 109 -4.19 -15.24 -1.78
CA GLY A 109 -3.92 -15.47 -3.21
C GLY A 109 -5.07 -16.15 -3.96
N ASP A 110 -5.97 -16.84 -3.26
CA ASP A 110 -7.22 -17.37 -3.82
C ASP A 110 -8.17 -16.27 -4.33
N ARG A 111 -8.01 -15.04 -3.84
CA ARG A 111 -8.74 -13.83 -4.27
C ARG A 111 -7.94 -12.99 -5.28
N SER A 112 -6.79 -13.49 -5.76
CA SER A 112 -5.90 -12.76 -6.68
C SER A 112 -5.34 -11.44 -6.10
N ILE A 113 -5.30 -11.32 -4.77
CA ILE A 113 -4.72 -10.19 -4.06
C ILE A 113 -3.64 -10.67 -3.09
N ALA A 114 -2.70 -9.79 -2.77
CA ALA A 114 -1.64 -10.00 -1.81
C ALA A 114 -1.43 -8.70 -1.01
N PRO A 115 -2.05 -8.59 0.18
CA PRO A 115 -1.75 -7.50 1.10
C PRO A 115 -0.28 -7.50 1.48
N PHE A 116 0.31 -6.32 1.63
CA PHE A 116 1.72 -6.17 2.00
C PHE A 116 1.95 -4.95 2.89
N LEU A 117 3.12 -4.89 3.53
CA LEU A 117 3.56 -3.78 4.35
C LEU A 117 4.75 -3.09 3.69
N PHE A 118 4.58 -1.81 3.35
CA PHE A 118 5.65 -0.98 2.80
C PHE A 118 6.42 -0.27 3.92
N PRO A 119 7.75 -0.41 4.00
CA PRO A 119 8.55 0.20 5.06
C PRO A 119 8.84 1.68 4.77
N LEU A 120 8.36 2.59 5.63
CA LEU A 120 8.68 4.03 5.51
C LEU A 120 9.87 4.46 6.35
N ARG A 121 9.85 4.11 7.64
CA ARG A 121 10.90 4.53 8.58
C ARG A 121 11.03 3.58 9.78
N LEU A 122 12.25 3.24 10.12
CA LEU A 122 12.57 2.54 11.37
C LEU A 122 13.15 3.54 12.39
N ASP A 123 12.57 3.56 13.59
CA ASP A 123 13.01 4.39 14.70
C ASP A 123 13.37 3.51 15.90
N THR A 124 14.61 3.01 15.90
CA THR A 124 15.10 2.10 16.92
C THR A 124 15.22 2.74 18.30
N ASN A 125 15.42 4.05 18.39
CA ASN A 125 15.52 4.78 19.66
C ASN A 125 14.17 4.81 20.39
N ASN A 126 13.08 5.01 19.64
CA ASN A 126 11.73 5.04 20.18
C ASN A 126 11.03 3.67 20.11
N GLU A 127 11.73 2.64 19.63
CA GLU A 127 11.21 1.29 19.44
C GLU A 127 9.95 1.26 18.57
N ARG A 128 9.93 2.06 17.49
CA ARG A 128 8.80 2.19 16.54
C ARG A 128 9.21 1.93 15.09
N ALA A 129 8.27 1.42 14.30
CA ALA A 129 8.34 1.38 12.85
C ALA A 129 7.14 2.12 12.24
N VAL A 130 7.37 2.92 11.20
CA VAL A 130 6.34 3.56 10.40
C VAL A 130 6.23 2.79 9.09
N ILE A 131 5.02 2.32 8.79
CA ILE A 131 4.73 1.46 7.64
C ILE A 131 3.40 1.85 6.98
N ILE A 132 3.19 1.46 5.73
CA ILE A 132 1.90 1.58 5.05
C ILE A 132 1.40 0.17 4.72
N CYS A 133 0.11 -0.10 4.88
CA CYS A 133 -0.51 -1.31 4.33
C CYS A 133 -0.95 -1.01 2.90
N GLY A 134 -0.50 -1.86 1.98
CA GLY A 134 -0.93 -1.84 0.59
C GLY A 134 -1.50 -3.17 0.16
N VAL A 135 -1.98 -3.22 -1.07
CA VAL A 135 -2.42 -4.45 -1.72
C VAL A 135 -1.79 -4.55 -3.10
N LYS A 136 -1.24 -5.73 -3.40
CA LYS A 136 -0.84 -6.11 -4.75
C LYS A 136 -1.92 -6.98 -5.36
N ALA A 137 -2.15 -6.86 -6.65
CA ALA A 137 -3.07 -7.72 -7.38
C ALA A 137 -2.53 -8.00 -8.78
N ALA A 138 -2.93 -9.14 -9.33
CA ALA A 138 -2.68 -9.50 -10.72
C ALA A 138 -3.99 -10.01 -11.32
N ILE A 139 -4.41 -9.41 -12.44
CA ILE A 139 -5.69 -9.72 -13.07
C ILE A 139 -5.55 -9.75 -14.58
N THR A 140 -6.38 -10.56 -15.25
CA THR A 140 -6.46 -10.56 -16.72
C THR A 140 -6.93 -9.20 -17.23
N GLU A 141 -6.39 -8.75 -18.35
CA GLU A 141 -6.73 -7.47 -19.00
C GLU A 141 -8.25 -7.29 -19.17
N ASP A 142 -8.97 -8.32 -19.59
CA ASP A 142 -10.42 -8.28 -19.81
C ASP A 142 -11.25 -7.97 -18.55
N LEU A 143 -10.68 -8.21 -17.37
CA LEU A 143 -11.32 -7.97 -16.08
C LEU A 143 -10.79 -6.71 -15.38
N PHE A 144 -9.75 -6.07 -15.93
CA PHE A 144 -9.21 -4.81 -15.40
C PHE A 144 -10.07 -3.63 -15.86
N ASN A 145 -10.91 -3.11 -14.96
CA ASN A 145 -11.84 -2.01 -15.22
C ASN A 145 -12.12 -1.22 -13.94
N GLU A 146 -12.95 -0.17 -14.05
CA GLU A 146 -13.27 0.75 -12.94
C GLU A 146 -13.81 0.01 -11.72
N ASN A 147 -14.74 -0.94 -11.90
CA ASN A 147 -15.31 -1.71 -10.79
C ASN A 147 -14.25 -2.55 -10.07
N PHE A 148 -13.28 -3.10 -10.79
CA PHE A 148 -12.18 -3.84 -10.18
C PHE A 148 -11.28 -2.90 -9.37
N MET A 149 -10.90 -1.75 -9.93
CA MET A 149 -10.04 -0.78 -9.25
C MET A 149 -10.72 -0.22 -7.99
N GLU A 150 -11.97 0.22 -8.11
CA GLU A 150 -12.78 0.71 -6.98
C GLU A 150 -12.99 -0.39 -5.94
N GLY A 151 -13.30 -1.62 -6.36
CA GLY A 151 -13.47 -2.75 -5.44
C GLY A 151 -12.19 -3.10 -4.68
N LEU A 152 -11.02 -2.96 -5.32
CA LEU A 152 -9.73 -3.19 -4.66
C LEU A 152 -9.39 -2.06 -3.66
N ILE A 153 -9.73 -0.82 -3.99
CA ILE A 153 -9.58 0.32 -3.06
C ILE A 153 -10.49 0.12 -1.85
N GLU A 154 -11.78 -0.18 -2.08
CA GLU A 154 -12.76 -0.44 -1.00
C GLU A 154 -12.33 -1.63 -0.12
N ASP A 155 -11.83 -2.71 -0.73
CA ASP A 155 -11.30 -3.87 0.00
C ASP A 155 -10.14 -3.47 0.92
N LEU A 156 -9.17 -2.68 0.42
CA LEU A 156 -8.08 -2.17 1.24
C LEU A 156 -8.60 -1.31 2.40
N GLU A 157 -9.49 -0.35 2.13
CA GLU A 157 -10.06 0.54 3.14
C GLU A 157 -10.82 -0.20 4.25
N LEU A 158 -11.58 -1.24 3.89
CA LEU A 158 -12.38 -2.00 4.85
C LEU A 158 -11.56 -3.03 5.64
N ASN A 159 -10.53 -3.61 5.02
CA ASN A 159 -9.83 -4.78 5.54
C ASN A 159 -8.41 -4.51 6.04
N TYR A 160 -7.86 -3.29 5.91
CA TYR A 160 -6.45 -3.01 6.24
C TYR A 160 -6.01 -3.44 7.66
N MET A 161 -6.87 -3.30 8.67
CA MET A 161 -6.53 -3.70 10.05
C MET A 161 -6.39 -5.22 10.19
N MET A 162 -7.22 -5.97 9.47
CA MET A 162 -7.12 -7.44 9.41
C MET A 162 -5.82 -7.82 8.72
N TYR A 163 -5.53 -7.25 7.55
CA TYR A 163 -4.29 -7.49 6.82
C TYR A 163 -3.05 -7.17 7.64
N LEU A 164 -3.03 -6.01 8.30
CA LEU A 164 -1.95 -5.63 9.21
C LEU A 164 -1.72 -6.72 10.27
N SER A 165 -2.79 -7.12 10.96
CA SER A 165 -2.69 -8.12 12.03
C SER A 165 -2.16 -9.46 11.50
N GLU A 166 -2.69 -9.94 10.38
CA GLU A 166 -2.28 -11.21 9.77
C GLU A 166 -0.81 -11.18 9.34
N LEU A 167 -0.38 -10.12 8.67
CA LEU A 167 1.00 -9.97 8.19
C LEU A 167 1.99 -9.84 9.35
N LEU A 168 1.68 -9.03 10.37
CA LEU A 168 2.54 -8.90 11.56
C LEU A 168 2.67 -10.23 12.31
N ASN A 169 1.58 -10.97 12.49
CA ASN A 169 1.61 -12.29 13.13
C ASN A 169 2.32 -13.34 12.26
N GLY A 170 2.15 -13.28 10.94
CA GLY A 170 2.84 -14.14 9.99
C GLY A 170 4.37 -13.99 10.10
N ILE A 171 4.87 -12.75 10.11
CA ILE A 171 6.30 -12.45 10.28
C ILE A 171 6.86 -13.08 11.57
N GLU A 172 6.16 -12.94 12.70
CA GLU A 172 6.60 -13.49 13.98
C GLU A 172 6.60 -15.03 14.00
N THR A 173 5.73 -15.67 13.21
CA THR A 173 5.63 -17.14 13.14
C THR A 173 6.75 -17.72 12.29
N THR A 174 6.99 -17.17 11.10
CA THR A 174 8.07 -17.62 10.19
C THR A 174 9.46 -17.50 10.81
N ARG A 175 9.64 -16.65 11.83
CA ARG A 175 10.93 -16.49 12.55
C ARG A 175 11.16 -17.47 13.69
N ARG A 176 10.14 -18.23 14.10
CA ARG A 176 10.25 -19.25 15.16
C ARG A 176 10.59 -20.63 14.65
N GLU A 177 10.50 -20.84 13.34
CA GLU A 177 10.86 -22.08 12.62
C GLU A 177 12.33 -22.06 12.16
#